data_AF-A0A924NPV0-F1
#
_entry.id   AF-A0A924NPV0-F1
#
_cell.length_a   1.000
_cell.length_b   1.000
_cell.length_c   1.000
_cell.angle_alpha   90.00
_cell.angle_beta   90.00
_cell.angle_gamma   90.00
#
_symmetry.space_group_name_H-M   'P 1'
#
loop_
_entity.id
_entity.type
_entity.pdbx_description
1 polymer ?
#
loop_
_entity_poly.entity_id
_entity_poly.type
_entity_poly.pdbx_seq_one_letter_code
_entity_poly.pdbx_strand_id
1 'polypeptide(L)'
;MCLLTGTQSPSVDPVDAGNAPRLTSEPGASAPEAVASAPGEPVFWAVPGQARPLGGPSPLVADLRSSLDALAGHGPLSGSRADTGALLELAERARALALRELAEMDASGGHLRPGVSSTTASWLRAERRMTDGGARGAVQLATALRDDLPAVAELLATGEITVEHAAAVVAGVRGLDREIVREAQPGLCDLARSVDPADLR
;
A
#
# COMPACT_ATOMS: atom_id res chain seq x y z
N MET A 1 -36.61 49.66 20.72
CA MET A 1 -36.44 50.81 21.65
C MET A 1 -35.01 50.69 22.20
N CYS A 2 -34.16 51.70 21.97
CA CYS A 2 -32.70 51.82 22.25
C CYS A 2 -31.79 50.89 21.41
N LEU A 3 -31.00 51.29 20.39
CA LEU A 3 -29.93 52.33 20.24
C LEU A 3 -28.81 52.12 21.29
N LEU A 4 -27.51 51.91 21.00
CA LEU A 4 -26.51 52.63 20.17
C LEU A 4 -25.30 51.69 19.92
N THR A 5 -24.85 51.43 18.68
CA THR A 5 -23.67 51.99 17.96
C THR A 5 -22.32 52.07 18.69
N GLY A 6 -21.29 51.47 18.08
CA GLY A 6 -19.87 51.68 18.42
C GLY A 6 -18.94 51.10 17.35
N THR A 7 -18.66 51.88 16.31
CA THR A 7 -17.69 51.65 15.23
C THR A 7 -16.30 52.14 15.63
N GLN A 8 -15.24 51.35 15.42
CA GLN A 8 -13.89 51.88 15.18
C GLN A 8 -12.99 50.88 14.44
N SER A 9 -12.48 51.31 13.29
CA SER A 9 -11.31 50.77 12.56
C SER A 9 -10.38 51.96 12.29
N PRO A 10 -9.23 51.78 11.61
CA PRO A 10 -8.04 51.04 12.01
C PRO A 10 -6.87 52.02 12.27
N SER A 11 -5.84 51.61 13.02
CA SER A 11 -4.61 52.40 13.17
C SER A 11 -3.49 51.77 12.34
N VAL A 12 -2.98 52.55 11.39
CA VAL A 12 -1.75 52.32 10.62
C VAL A 12 -0.76 53.40 11.05
N ASP A 13 0.51 53.02 11.25
CA ASP A 13 1.75 53.79 11.00
C ASP A 13 2.91 53.21 11.85
N PRO A 14 4.20 53.45 11.53
CA PRO A 14 4.82 53.57 10.22
C PRO A 14 6.12 52.71 10.09
N VAL A 15 6.66 52.74 8.88
CA VAL A 15 7.94 52.19 8.40
C VAL A 15 9.14 52.74 9.18
N ASP A 16 10.09 51.89 9.54
CA ASP A 16 11.50 52.31 9.63
C ASP A 16 12.43 51.30 8.96
N ALA A 17 13.41 51.89 8.30
CA ALA A 17 14.27 51.34 7.29
C ALA A 17 15.56 50.77 7.87
N GLY A 18 16.16 49.85 7.13
CA GLY A 18 17.59 49.61 7.19
C GLY A 18 17.98 48.24 7.70
N ASN A 19 18.05 47.27 6.80
CA ASN A 19 19.29 46.50 6.67
C ASN A 19 19.33 45.77 5.31
N ALA A 20 20.21 46.22 4.43
CA ALA A 20 20.62 45.52 3.22
C ALA A 20 22.16 45.60 3.15
N PRO A 21 22.83 44.72 2.40
CA PRO A 21 23.65 43.64 2.95
C PRO A 21 25.14 43.99 2.93
N ARG A 22 25.92 43.47 3.89
CA ARG A 22 27.38 43.42 3.78
C ARG A 22 27.83 42.04 3.34
N LEU A 23 28.20 41.98 2.07
CA LEU A 23 29.11 40.98 1.50
C LEU A 23 30.47 41.18 2.15
N THR A 24 30.92 40.20 2.92
CA THR A 24 32.34 39.97 3.19
C THR A 24 32.65 38.53 2.84
N SER A 25 33.28 38.39 1.68
CA SER A 25 34.10 37.28 1.24
C SER A 25 35.12 36.88 2.31
N GLU A 26 35.44 35.59 2.38
CA GLU A 26 36.77 34.98 2.63
C GLU A 26 36.60 33.44 2.73
N PRO A 27 37.66 32.64 2.52
CA PRO A 27 37.66 31.58 1.51
C PRO A 27 37.77 30.17 2.10
N GLY A 28 37.41 29.16 1.30
CA GLY A 28 37.63 27.76 1.66
C GLY A 28 36.73 26.78 0.93
N ALA A 29 36.73 26.82 -0.40
CA ALA A 29 36.15 25.73 -1.19
C ALA A 29 37.08 24.51 -1.12
N SER A 30 37.08 23.82 0.02
CA SER A 30 37.40 22.40 0.03
C SER A 30 36.28 21.69 -0.71
N ALA A 31 36.64 21.05 -1.81
CA ALA A 31 35.77 20.18 -2.58
C ALA A 31 35.06 19.19 -1.63
N PRO A 32 33.78 18.84 -1.88
CA PRO A 32 33.27 17.60 -1.30
C PRO A 32 34.06 16.47 -1.95
N GLU A 33 35.01 15.92 -1.19
CA GLU A 33 35.55 14.60 -1.44
C GLU A 33 34.34 13.68 -1.66
N ALA A 34 34.17 13.27 -2.92
CA ALA A 34 33.32 12.16 -3.24
C ALA A 34 33.84 11.01 -2.40
N VAL A 35 33.13 10.70 -1.32
CA VAL A 35 33.33 9.47 -0.56
C VAL A 35 32.97 8.37 -1.55
N ALA A 36 33.99 7.94 -2.29
CA ALA A 36 33.98 6.72 -3.05
C ALA A 36 33.71 5.64 -2.00
N SER A 37 32.44 5.22 -1.94
CA SER A 37 32.02 4.11 -1.10
C SER A 37 32.91 2.94 -1.52
N ALA A 38 33.79 2.52 -0.62
CA ALA A 38 34.48 1.24 -0.74
C ALA A 38 33.42 0.16 -1.06
N PRO A 39 33.76 -0.91 -1.81
CA PRO A 39 32.86 -2.03 -1.96
C PRO A 39 32.63 -2.60 -0.58
N GLY A 40 31.55 -2.16 0.07
CA GLY A 40 31.17 -2.60 1.40
C GLY A 40 31.03 -4.11 1.34
N GLU A 41 31.54 -4.77 2.38
CA GLU A 41 31.28 -6.19 2.62
C GLU A 41 29.81 -6.48 2.30
N PRO A 42 29.51 -7.61 1.61
CA PRO A 42 28.15 -7.89 1.20
C PRO A 42 27.28 -7.85 2.45
N VAL A 43 26.46 -6.80 2.58
CA VAL A 43 25.49 -6.66 3.65
C VAL A 43 24.48 -7.75 3.37
N PHE A 44 24.72 -8.90 3.99
CA PHE A 44 23.91 -10.08 3.87
C PHE A 44 22.48 -9.69 4.22
N TRP A 45 21.60 -9.71 3.22
CA TRP A 45 20.18 -9.61 3.48
C TRP A 45 19.78 -10.76 4.41
N ALA A 46 18.69 -10.61 5.16
CA ALA A 46 18.33 -11.55 6.22
C ALA A 46 18.17 -13.02 5.76
N VAL A 47 18.16 -13.27 4.44
CA VAL A 47 18.28 -14.60 3.82
C VAL A 47 19.62 -14.73 3.07
N PRO A 48 20.40 -15.81 3.30
CA PRO A 48 21.61 -16.08 2.54
C PRO A 48 21.41 -16.10 1.03
N GLY A 49 22.26 -15.37 0.31
CA GLY A 49 22.25 -15.34 -1.16
C GLY A 49 21.14 -14.50 -1.79
N GLN A 50 20.26 -13.87 -1.00
CA GLN A 50 19.27 -12.92 -1.50
C GLN A 50 19.86 -11.51 -1.54
N ALA A 51 19.64 -10.80 -2.65
CA ALA A 51 19.97 -9.38 -2.74
C ALA A 51 19.06 -8.58 -1.78
N ARG A 52 19.62 -7.56 -1.14
CA ARG A 52 18.81 -6.60 -0.38
C ARG A 52 17.76 -5.98 -1.33
N PRO A 53 16.46 -5.99 -0.98
CA PRO A 53 15.45 -5.26 -1.73
C PRO A 53 15.85 -3.80 -1.88
N LEU A 54 15.59 -3.21 -3.06
CA LEU A 54 15.82 -1.80 -3.31
C LEU A 54 15.14 -0.95 -2.23
N GLY A 55 15.83 0.08 -1.76
CA GLY A 55 15.29 0.97 -0.73
C GLY A 55 14.18 1.85 -1.28
N GLY A 56 13.02 1.85 -0.62
CA GLY A 56 11.91 2.76 -0.90
C GLY A 56 10.80 2.18 -1.80
N PRO A 57 9.65 2.86 -1.90
CA PRO A 57 8.56 2.44 -2.78
C PRO A 57 8.97 2.58 -4.25
N SER A 58 8.47 1.68 -5.10
CA SER A 58 8.66 1.79 -6.55
C SER A 58 8.01 3.07 -7.11
N PRO A 59 8.47 3.57 -8.28
CA PRO A 59 7.83 4.72 -8.94
C PRO A 59 6.33 4.52 -9.16
N LEU A 60 5.90 3.30 -9.52
CA LEU A 60 4.48 2.98 -9.72
C LEU A 60 3.65 3.17 -8.43
N VAL A 61 4.19 2.78 -7.28
CA VAL A 61 3.53 3.01 -5.98
C VAL A 61 3.52 4.51 -5.62
N ALA A 62 4.56 5.26 -6.00
CA ALA A 62 4.61 6.70 -5.81
C ALA A 62 3.56 7.43 -6.67
N ASP A 63 3.41 7.05 -7.94
CA ASP A 63 2.43 7.63 -8.86
C ASP A 63 0.98 7.32 -8.43
N LEU A 64 0.72 6.09 -7.98
CA LEU A 64 -0.58 5.71 -7.41
C LEU A 64 -0.89 6.54 -6.15
N ARG A 65 0.09 6.73 -5.27
CA ARG A 65 -0.07 7.58 -4.07
C ARG A 65 -0.41 9.01 -4.46
N SER A 66 0.33 9.59 -5.41
CA SER A 66 0.07 10.95 -5.91
C SER A 66 -1.35 11.09 -6.48
N SER A 67 -1.82 10.07 -7.22
CA SER A 67 -3.17 10.05 -7.78
C SER A 67 -4.26 9.98 -6.70
N LEU A 68 -4.05 9.17 -5.65
CA LEU A 68 -4.95 9.08 -4.51
C LEU A 68 -4.98 10.38 -3.69
N ASP A 69 -3.83 11.01 -3.50
CA ASP A 69 -3.72 12.31 -2.81
C ASP A 69 -4.46 13.41 -3.61
N ALA A 70 -4.37 13.39 -4.94
CA ALA A 70 -5.11 14.31 -5.80
C ALA A 70 -6.64 14.10 -5.69
N LEU A 71 -7.11 12.85 -5.66
CA LEU A 71 -8.53 12.53 -5.43
C LEU A 71 -8.99 13.01 -4.05
N ALA A 72 -8.19 12.78 -3.00
CA ALA A 72 -8.50 13.22 -1.65
C ALA A 72 -8.57 14.75 -1.54
N GLY A 73 -7.66 15.47 -2.22
CA GLY A 73 -7.65 16.93 -2.25
C GLY A 73 -8.78 17.54 -3.07
N HIS A 74 -9.31 16.83 -4.06
CA HIS A 74 -10.46 17.27 -4.85
C HIS A 74 -11.78 17.22 -4.06
N GLY A 75 -11.96 16.20 -3.21
CA GLY A 75 -13.23 15.94 -2.53
C GLY A 75 -14.15 15.03 -3.37
N PRO A 76 -15.48 15.05 -3.14
CA PRO A 76 -16.41 14.24 -3.92
C PRO A 76 -16.31 14.55 -5.42
N LEU A 77 -16.06 13.53 -6.25
CA LEU A 77 -15.87 13.70 -7.69
C LEU A 77 -17.13 14.22 -8.40
N SER A 78 -18.21 13.45 -8.32
CA SER A 78 -19.51 13.81 -8.91
C SER A 78 -20.71 13.38 -8.07
N GLY A 79 -20.54 12.46 -7.12
CA GLY A 79 -21.64 11.79 -6.41
C GLY A 79 -22.46 10.85 -7.30
N SER A 80 -22.04 10.61 -8.54
CA SER A 80 -22.75 9.70 -9.45
C SER A 80 -22.48 8.22 -9.09
N ARG A 81 -23.43 7.35 -9.46
CA ARG A 81 -23.25 5.90 -9.31
C ARG A 81 -22.07 5.38 -10.15
N ALA A 82 -21.83 5.98 -11.31
CA ALA A 82 -20.75 5.58 -12.21
C ALA A 82 -19.38 5.80 -11.56
N ASP A 83 -19.09 7.02 -11.08
CA ASP A 83 -17.80 7.32 -10.46
C ASP A 83 -17.63 6.60 -9.12
N THR A 84 -18.72 6.46 -8.35
CA THR A 84 -18.68 5.70 -7.09
C THR A 84 -18.37 4.23 -7.37
N GLY A 85 -19.02 3.61 -8.36
CA GLY A 85 -18.75 2.23 -8.77
C GLY A 85 -17.32 2.03 -9.25
N ALA A 86 -16.83 2.92 -10.12
CA ALA A 86 -15.46 2.87 -10.61
C ALA A 86 -14.42 3.01 -9.49
N LEU A 87 -14.65 3.88 -8.51
CA LEU A 87 -13.75 4.04 -7.37
C LEU A 87 -13.74 2.80 -6.46
N LEU A 88 -14.90 2.17 -6.25
CA LEU A 88 -14.99 0.93 -5.48
C LEU A 88 -14.28 -0.24 -6.20
N GLU A 89 -14.46 -0.36 -7.53
CA GLU A 89 -13.74 -1.34 -8.35
C GLU A 89 -12.21 -1.13 -8.24
N LEU A 90 -11.73 0.12 -8.42
CA LEU A 90 -10.31 0.45 -8.29
C LEU A 90 -9.77 0.11 -6.89
N ALA A 91 -10.59 0.27 -5.84
CA ALA A 91 -10.21 -0.10 -4.48
C ALA A 91 -10.09 -1.63 -4.29
N GLU A 92 -10.95 -2.44 -4.92
CA GLU A 92 -10.80 -3.91 -4.95
C GLU A 92 -9.52 -4.30 -5.70
N ARG A 93 -9.28 -3.72 -6.88
CA ARG A 93 -8.09 -4.00 -7.69
C ARG A 93 -6.80 -3.63 -6.96
N ALA A 94 -6.79 -2.49 -6.26
CA ALA A 94 -5.67 -2.10 -5.42
C ALA A 94 -5.43 -3.09 -4.27
N ARG A 95 -6.50 -3.62 -3.65
CA ARG A 95 -6.38 -4.68 -2.63
C ARG A 95 -5.84 -5.99 -3.23
N ALA A 96 -6.27 -6.36 -4.43
CA ALA A 96 -5.76 -7.53 -5.15
C ALA A 96 -4.24 -7.44 -5.35
N LEU A 97 -3.77 -6.30 -5.86
CA LEU A 97 -2.35 -6.04 -6.08
C LEU A 97 -1.57 -6.05 -4.77
N ALA A 98 -2.13 -5.49 -3.69
CA ALA A 98 -1.50 -5.53 -2.37
C ALA A 98 -1.39 -6.97 -1.82
N LEU A 99 -2.39 -7.82 -2.03
CA LEU A 99 -2.32 -9.25 -1.66
C LEU A 99 -1.26 -9.99 -2.48
N ARG A 100 -1.13 -9.69 -3.77
CA ARG A 100 -0.08 -10.26 -4.62
C ARG A 100 1.32 -9.88 -4.14
N GLU A 101 1.55 -8.60 -3.87
CA GLU A 101 2.83 -8.12 -3.30
C GLU A 101 3.09 -8.70 -1.90
N LEU A 102 2.04 -8.89 -1.09
CA LEU A 102 2.15 -9.52 0.22
C LEU A 102 2.60 -10.98 0.11
N ALA A 103 2.05 -11.74 -0.84
CA ALA A 103 2.49 -13.11 -1.10
C ALA A 103 3.95 -13.13 -1.55
N GLU A 104 4.35 -12.24 -2.47
CA GLU A 104 5.74 -12.15 -2.94
C GLU A 104 6.71 -11.80 -1.80
N MET A 105 6.34 -10.85 -0.94
CA MET A 105 7.13 -10.50 0.25
C MET A 105 7.25 -11.67 1.24
N ASP A 106 6.21 -12.50 1.38
CA ASP A 106 6.25 -13.69 2.22
C ASP A 106 7.21 -14.75 1.65
N ALA A 107 7.12 -15.04 0.35
CA ALA A 107 7.99 -16.04 -0.31
C ALA A 107 9.46 -15.61 -0.39
N SER A 108 9.72 -14.34 -0.70
CA SER A 108 11.09 -13.81 -0.79
C SER A 108 11.73 -13.53 0.57
N GLY A 109 10.95 -13.57 1.66
CA GLY A 109 11.42 -13.15 2.97
C GLY A 109 11.69 -11.64 3.06
N GLY A 110 11.01 -10.82 2.25
CA GLY A 110 11.19 -9.36 2.23
C GLY A 110 10.84 -8.66 3.55
N HIS A 111 10.12 -9.34 4.45
CA HIS A 111 9.79 -8.87 5.80
C HIS A 111 10.93 -9.05 6.81
N LEU A 112 11.95 -9.87 6.49
CA LEU A 112 13.01 -10.25 7.42
C LEU A 112 13.98 -9.10 7.70
N ARG A 113 14.56 -9.09 8.90
CA ARG A 113 15.61 -8.15 9.31
C ARG A 113 16.79 -8.89 9.93
N PRO A 114 18.04 -8.46 9.69
CA PRO A 114 19.21 -9.06 10.33
C PRO A 114 19.06 -9.10 11.86
N GLY A 115 19.28 -10.28 12.45
CA GLY A 115 19.25 -10.47 13.90
C GLY A 115 17.86 -10.50 14.55
N VAL A 116 16.77 -10.41 13.78
CA VAL A 116 15.40 -10.43 14.31
C VAL A 116 14.59 -11.53 13.63
N SER A 117 14.11 -12.50 14.41
CA SER A 117 13.09 -13.44 13.91
C SER A 117 11.77 -12.71 13.73
N SER A 118 11.29 -12.63 12.50
CA SER A 118 10.00 -12.04 12.17
C SER A 118 9.32 -12.87 11.09
N THR A 119 8.00 -12.83 11.09
CA THR A 119 7.15 -13.36 10.03
C THR A 119 6.44 -12.20 9.34
N THR A 120 5.95 -12.42 8.12
CA THR A 120 5.11 -11.46 7.40
C THR A 120 3.92 -10.98 8.24
N ALA A 121 3.26 -11.90 8.97
CA ALA A 121 2.16 -11.56 9.86
C ALA A 121 2.60 -10.66 11.03
N SER A 122 3.76 -10.93 11.65
CA SER A 122 4.29 -10.06 12.72
C SER A 122 4.67 -8.67 12.21
N TRP A 123 5.19 -8.57 10.98
CA TRP A 123 5.46 -7.30 10.33
C TRP A 123 4.17 -6.50 10.06
N LEU A 124 3.12 -7.15 9.53
CA LEU A 124 1.81 -6.52 9.31
C LEU A 124 1.20 -5.97 10.61
N ARG A 125 1.32 -6.72 11.72
CA ARG A 125 0.82 -6.26 13.02
C ARG A 125 1.55 -5.00 13.49
N ALA A 126 2.87 -4.98 13.39
CA ALA A 126 3.70 -3.87 13.84
C ALA A 126 3.49 -2.60 12.99
N GLU A 127 3.54 -2.74 11.66
CA GLU A 127 3.58 -1.60 10.73
C GLU A 127 2.19 -1.14 10.27
N ARG A 128 1.22 -2.07 10.16
CA ARG A 128 -0.12 -1.79 9.63
C ARG A 128 -1.20 -1.81 10.70
N ARG A 129 -0.82 -1.96 11.98
CA ARG A 129 -1.71 -2.00 13.15
C ARG A 129 -2.84 -3.01 13.01
N MET A 130 -2.58 -4.12 12.31
CA MET A 130 -3.57 -5.19 12.14
C MET A 130 -3.68 -6.03 13.41
N THR A 131 -4.87 -6.59 13.63
CA THR A 131 -5.05 -7.65 14.63
C THR A 131 -4.27 -8.90 14.22
N ASP A 132 -3.97 -9.76 15.19
CA ASP A 132 -3.25 -11.01 14.93
C ASP A 132 -3.98 -11.93 13.93
N GLY A 133 -5.30 -12.09 14.11
CA GLY A 133 -6.14 -12.84 13.19
C GLY A 133 -6.20 -12.22 11.80
N GLY A 134 -6.33 -10.89 11.71
CA GLY A 134 -6.35 -10.18 10.43
C GLY A 134 -5.03 -10.31 9.66
N ALA A 135 -3.90 -10.19 10.35
CA ALA A 135 -2.59 -10.33 9.72
C ALA A 135 -2.34 -11.74 9.19
N ARG A 136 -2.64 -12.78 9.99
CA ARG A 136 -2.51 -14.17 9.54
C ARG A 136 -3.48 -14.52 8.41
N GLY A 137 -4.71 -14.04 8.50
CA GLY A 137 -5.73 -14.23 7.46
C GLY A 137 -5.32 -13.60 6.13
N ALA A 138 -4.78 -12.39 6.16
CA ALA A 138 -4.29 -11.71 4.96
C ALA A 138 -3.12 -12.46 4.30
N VAL A 139 -2.15 -12.94 5.09
CA VAL A 139 -1.03 -13.74 4.55
C VAL A 139 -1.53 -15.07 3.98
N GLN A 140 -2.42 -15.78 4.68
CA GLN A 140 -2.99 -17.04 4.19
C GLN A 140 -3.78 -16.84 2.89
N LEU A 141 -4.61 -15.80 2.82
CA LEU A 141 -5.35 -15.45 1.60
C LEU A 141 -4.41 -15.14 0.44
N ALA A 142 -3.42 -14.29 0.67
CA ALA A 142 -2.41 -13.92 -0.33
C ALA A 142 -1.66 -15.14 -0.88
N THR A 143 -1.18 -16.01 0.01
CA THR A 143 -0.43 -17.21 -0.36
C THR A 143 -1.32 -18.24 -1.08
N ALA A 144 -2.55 -18.46 -0.63
CA ALA A 144 -3.49 -19.38 -1.29
C ALA A 144 -3.86 -18.91 -2.71
N LEU A 145 -4.10 -17.61 -2.89
CA LEU A 145 -4.37 -17.01 -4.21
C LEU A 145 -3.17 -17.16 -5.16
N ARG A 146 -1.94 -17.04 -4.65
CA ARG A 146 -0.73 -17.24 -5.46
C ARG A 146 -0.50 -18.71 -5.84
N ASP A 147 -0.58 -19.61 -4.88
CA ASP A 147 -0.06 -20.98 -5.03
C ASP A 147 -1.10 -21.99 -5.52
N ASP A 148 -2.36 -21.78 -5.14
CA ASP A 148 -3.43 -22.76 -5.33
C ASP A 148 -4.57 -22.20 -6.20
N LEU A 149 -4.80 -20.87 -6.19
CA LEU A 149 -5.92 -20.22 -6.87
C LEU A 149 -5.55 -19.03 -7.78
N PRO A 150 -4.58 -19.15 -8.71
CA PRO A 150 -4.13 -18.03 -9.55
C PRO A 150 -5.23 -17.39 -10.43
N ALA A 151 -6.14 -18.16 -11.03
CA ALA A 151 -7.25 -17.61 -11.82
C ALA A 151 -8.23 -16.79 -10.96
N VAL A 152 -8.43 -17.15 -9.69
CA VAL A 152 -9.27 -16.35 -8.76
C VAL A 152 -8.54 -15.05 -8.40
N ALA A 153 -7.20 -15.11 -8.25
CA ALA A 153 -6.38 -13.93 -8.05
C ALA A 153 -6.48 -12.94 -9.23
N GLU A 154 -6.53 -13.46 -10.46
CA GLU A 154 -6.73 -12.62 -11.65
C GLU A 154 -8.12 -11.98 -11.70
N LEU A 155 -9.20 -12.70 -11.37
CA LEU A 155 -10.54 -12.11 -11.26
C LEU A 155 -10.60 -10.98 -10.24
N LEU A 156 -9.90 -11.15 -9.12
CA LEU A 156 -9.79 -10.11 -8.09
C LEU A 156 -8.99 -8.90 -8.62
N ALA A 157 -7.92 -9.15 -9.40
CA ALA A 157 -7.08 -8.09 -9.98
C ALA A 157 -7.74 -7.31 -11.12
N THR A 158 -8.69 -7.93 -11.83
CA THR A 158 -9.55 -7.25 -12.83
C THR A 158 -10.71 -6.51 -12.18
N GLY A 159 -11.05 -6.82 -10.93
CA GLY A 159 -12.20 -6.23 -10.22
C GLY A 159 -13.53 -6.92 -10.53
N GLU A 160 -13.50 -8.10 -11.17
CA GLU A 160 -14.69 -8.92 -11.44
C GLU A 160 -15.29 -9.52 -10.17
N ILE A 161 -14.46 -9.72 -9.14
CA ILE A 161 -14.88 -10.18 -7.81
C ILE A 161 -14.25 -9.30 -6.73
N THR A 162 -14.81 -9.35 -5.52
CA THR A 162 -14.26 -8.65 -4.35
C THR A 162 -13.35 -9.55 -3.50
N VAL A 163 -12.58 -8.95 -2.59
CA VAL A 163 -11.75 -9.71 -1.63
C VAL A 163 -12.59 -10.70 -0.80
N GLU A 164 -13.84 -10.35 -0.49
CA GLU A 164 -14.76 -11.22 0.26
C GLU A 164 -15.10 -12.49 -0.53
N HIS A 165 -15.32 -12.40 -1.85
CA HIS A 165 -15.52 -13.56 -2.71
C HIS A 165 -14.28 -14.45 -2.71
N ALA A 166 -13.10 -13.86 -2.92
CA ALA A 166 -11.83 -14.59 -2.92
C ALA A 166 -11.57 -15.30 -1.58
N ALA A 167 -11.85 -14.62 -0.46
CA ALA A 167 -11.72 -15.19 0.87
C ALA A 167 -12.71 -16.33 1.12
N ALA A 168 -13.94 -16.21 0.60
CA ALA A 168 -14.95 -17.26 0.70
C ALA A 168 -14.55 -18.51 -0.11
N VAL A 169 -14.05 -18.33 -1.35
CA VAL A 169 -13.51 -19.45 -2.15
C VAL A 169 -12.36 -20.14 -1.43
N VAL A 170 -11.40 -19.39 -0.90
CA VAL A 170 -10.27 -19.95 -0.13
C VAL A 170 -10.77 -20.71 1.11
N ALA A 171 -11.80 -20.21 1.78
CA ALA A 171 -12.41 -20.89 2.92
C ALA A 171 -13.09 -22.21 2.51
N GLY A 172 -13.87 -22.19 1.41
CA GLY A 172 -14.62 -23.35 0.93
C GLY A 172 -13.72 -24.50 0.42
N VAL A 173 -12.54 -24.18 -0.11
CA VAL A 173 -11.57 -25.21 -0.56
C VAL A 173 -10.64 -25.70 0.54
N ARG A 174 -10.77 -25.20 1.76
CA ARG A 174 -9.84 -25.50 2.85
C ARG A 174 -9.91 -26.98 3.23
N GLY A 175 -8.75 -27.63 3.21
CA GLY A 175 -8.62 -29.05 3.57
C GLY A 175 -8.84 -30.01 2.41
N LEU A 176 -9.16 -29.50 1.21
CA LEU A 176 -9.15 -30.27 -0.02
C LEU A 176 -7.72 -30.46 -0.53
N ASP A 177 -7.53 -31.48 -1.37
CA ASP A 177 -6.26 -31.71 -2.06
C ASP A 177 -5.97 -30.59 -3.07
N ARG A 178 -4.72 -30.12 -3.12
CA ARG A 178 -4.34 -28.97 -3.95
C ARG A 178 -4.54 -29.22 -5.45
N GLU A 179 -4.34 -30.45 -5.91
CA GLU A 179 -4.51 -30.78 -7.32
C GLU A 179 -6.00 -30.76 -7.70
N ILE A 180 -6.86 -31.28 -6.82
CA ILE A 180 -8.32 -31.20 -6.99
C ILE A 180 -8.77 -29.74 -7.03
N VAL A 181 -8.24 -28.88 -6.16
CA VAL A 181 -8.58 -27.45 -6.13
C VAL A 181 -8.18 -26.76 -7.43
N ARG A 182 -7.00 -27.06 -7.97
CA ARG A 182 -6.52 -26.52 -9.24
C ARG A 182 -7.37 -26.99 -10.42
N GLU A 183 -7.77 -28.26 -10.45
CA GLU A 183 -8.65 -28.80 -11.49
C GLU A 183 -10.05 -28.16 -11.43
N ALA A 184 -10.59 -27.95 -10.24
CA ALA A 184 -11.92 -27.35 -10.02
C ALA A 184 -11.95 -25.83 -10.25
N GLN A 185 -10.79 -25.20 -10.45
CA GLN A 185 -10.65 -23.74 -10.46
C GLN A 185 -11.53 -23.00 -11.48
N PRO A 186 -11.74 -23.49 -12.73
CA PRO A 186 -12.68 -22.86 -13.65
C PRO A 186 -14.10 -22.79 -13.08
N GLY A 187 -14.57 -23.86 -12.46
CA GLY A 187 -15.90 -23.89 -11.82
C GLY A 187 -15.99 -22.97 -10.60
N LEU A 188 -14.92 -22.87 -9.82
CA LEU A 188 -14.83 -21.93 -8.69
C LEU A 188 -14.88 -20.47 -9.17
N CYS A 189 -14.23 -20.15 -10.29
CA CYS A 189 -14.30 -18.83 -10.92
C CYS A 189 -15.72 -18.48 -11.38
N ASP A 190 -16.42 -19.42 -12.02
CA ASP A 190 -17.80 -19.20 -12.47
C ASP A 190 -18.76 -19.02 -11.28
N LEU A 191 -18.57 -19.78 -10.21
CA LEU A 191 -19.32 -19.64 -8.98
C LEU A 191 -19.05 -18.27 -8.32
N ALA A 192 -17.79 -17.87 -8.22
CA ALA A 192 -17.40 -16.59 -7.61
C ALA A 192 -17.96 -15.35 -8.34
N ARG A 193 -18.21 -15.45 -9.65
CA ARG A 193 -18.86 -14.35 -10.41
C ARG A 193 -20.37 -14.27 -10.23
N SER A 194 -21.01 -15.34 -9.76
CA SER A 194 -22.47 -15.49 -9.82
C SER A 194 -23.16 -15.58 -8.45
N VAL A 195 -22.41 -15.82 -7.38
CA VAL A 195 -22.93 -16.11 -6.04
C VAL A 195 -22.41 -15.10 -5.02
N ASP A 196 -23.25 -14.73 -4.04
CA ASP A 196 -22.85 -13.87 -2.93
C ASP A 196 -21.72 -14.52 -2.11
N PRO A 197 -20.72 -13.77 -1.60
CA PRO A 197 -19.63 -14.31 -0.80
C PRO A 197 -20.07 -15.17 0.39
N ALA A 198 -21.22 -14.88 0.99
CA ALA A 198 -21.75 -15.63 2.12
C ALA A 198 -22.16 -17.05 1.72
N ASP A 199 -22.62 -17.24 0.49
CA ASP A 199 -23.12 -18.50 -0.05
C ASP A 199 -22.01 -19.38 -0.68
N LEU A 200 -20.78 -18.86 -0.75
CA LEU A 200 -19.60 -19.56 -1.29
C LEU A 200 -18.83 -20.44 -0.28
N ARG A 201 -19.18 -20.38 1.00
CA ARG A 201 -18.42 -21.00 2.10
C ARG A 201 -18.74 -22.46 2.35
#